data_AF-A0A1A0KWM8-F1
#
_entry.id   AF-A0A1A0KWM8-F1
#
_cell.length_a   1.000
_cell.length_b   1.000
_cell.length_c   1.000
_cell.angle_alpha   90.00
_cell.angle_beta   90.00
_cell.angle_gamma   90.00
#
_symmetry.space_group_name_H-M   'P 1'
#
loop_
_entity.id
_entity.type
_entity.pdbx_description
1 polymer ?
#
loop_
_entity_poly.entity_id
_entity_poly.type
_entity_poly.pdbx_seq_one_letter_code
_entity_poly.pdbx_strand_id
1 'polypeptide(L)'
;MPADPRRTRPVEEIDLAGHAAAIRQARAEGQLPPSGRLLGLPELPDGDVWVDIAGAEAVTGVPARTITGWLTRGGPKKAPFPAPHRILYRLYWPLSKLEQWTDDYTD
;
A
#
# COMPACT_ATOMS: atom_id res chain seq x y z
N MET A 1 1.62 36.12 -26.70
CA MET A 1 1.92 35.61 -25.35
C MET A 1 2.24 34.13 -25.44
N PRO A 2 3.46 33.66 -25.14
CA PRO A 2 3.75 32.24 -25.10
C PRO A 2 3.34 31.67 -23.73
N ALA A 3 2.66 30.52 -23.74
CA ALA A 3 2.24 29.81 -22.54
C ALA A 3 3.45 29.08 -21.90
N ASP A 4 3.61 29.21 -20.58
CA ASP A 4 4.65 28.56 -19.79
C ASP A 4 4.43 27.03 -19.75
N PRO A 5 5.40 26.20 -20.17
CA PRO A 5 5.29 24.73 -20.15
C PRO A 5 5.39 24.12 -18.73
N ARG A 6 5.54 24.92 -17.67
CA ARG A 6 5.63 24.45 -16.27
C ARG A 6 4.29 24.26 -15.57
N ARG A 7 3.20 24.10 -16.31
CA ARG A 7 1.91 23.71 -15.71
C ARG A 7 1.99 22.24 -15.29
N THR A 8 2.58 21.99 -14.11
CA THR A 8 2.43 20.75 -13.37
C THR A 8 0.94 20.42 -13.37
N ARG A 9 0.58 19.28 -13.98
CA ARG A 9 -0.77 18.74 -13.89
C ARG A 9 -1.15 18.71 -12.41
N PRO A 10 -2.40 19.02 -12.02
CA PRO A 10 -2.85 18.73 -10.67
C PRO A 10 -2.51 17.27 -10.39
N VAL A 11 -1.69 17.02 -9.37
CA VAL A 11 -1.55 15.67 -8.85
C VAL A 11 -2.95 15.33 -8.37
N GLU A 12 -3.63 14.39 -9.02
CA GLU A 12 -4.90 13.88 -8.51
C GLU A 12 -4.68 13.49 -7.06
N GLU A 13 -5.34 14.19 -6.15
CA GLU A 13 -5.41 13.78 -4.75
C GLU A 13 -6.20 12.48 -4.74
N ILE A 14 -5.47 11.37 -4.73
CA ILE A 14 -6.06 10.06 -4.52
C ILE A 14 -6.58 10.06 -3.09
N ASP A 15 -7.90 10.03 -2.95
CA ASP A 15 -8.53 9.78 -1.66
C ASP A 15 -8.16 8.36 -1.20
N LEU A 16 -7.22 8.30 -0.27
CA LEU A 16 -6.70 7.04 0.27
C LEU A 16 -7.81 6.23 0.94
N ALA A 17 -8.78 6.89 1.59
CA ALA A 17 -9.88 6.22 2.27
C ALA A 17 -10.83 5.56 1.25
N GLY A 18 -11.20 6.29 0.20
CA GLY A 18 -11.98 5.76 -0.91
C GLY A 18 -11.27 4.61 -1.64
N HIS A 19 -9.97 4.75 -1.88
CA HIS A 19 -9.18 3.69 -2.53
C HIS A 19 -9.07 2.43 -1.67
N ALA A 20 -8.82 2.57 -0.36
CA ALA A 20 -8.78 1.44 0.57
C ALA A 20 -10.14 0.73 0.67
N ALA A 21 -11.25 1.47 0.65
CA ALA A 21 -12.60 0.90 0.65
C ALA A 21 -12.86 0.05 -0.60
N ALA A 22 -12.47 0.53 -1.78
CA ALA A 22 -12.60 -0.22 -3.04
C ALA A 22 -11.77 -1.51 -3.04
N ILE A 23 -10.54 -1.47 -2.52
CA ILE A 23 -9.69 -2.67 -2.37
C ILE A 23 -10.34 -3.68 -1.42
N ARG A 24 -10.86 -3.21 -0.27
CA ARG A 24 -11.53 -4.08 0.71
C ARG A 24 -12.75 -4.76 0.12
N GLN A 25 -13.55 -4.03 -0.65
CA GLN A 25 -14.73 -4.59 -1.33
C GLN A 25 -14.33 -5.66 -2.36
N ALA A 26 -13.35 -5.39 -3.23
CA ALA A 26 -12.89 -6.37 -4.22
C ALA A 26 -12.40 -7.68 -3.56
N ARG A 27 -11.66 -7.56 -2.44
CA ARG A 27 -11.23 -8.74 -1.67
C ARG A 27 -12.40 -9.50 -1.05
N ALA A 28 -13.40 -8.80 -0.49
CA ALA A 28 -14.59 -9.43 0.08
C ALA A 28 -15.40 -10.19 -0.97
N GLU A 29 -15.35 -9.76 -2.23
CA GLU A 29 -16.00 -10.42 -3.38
C GLU A 29 -15.16 -11.58 -3.96
N GLY A 30 -14.01 -11.90 -3.35
CA GLY A 30 -13.08 -12.93 -3.84
C GLY A 30 -12.38 -12.57 -5.15
N GLN A 31 -12.47 -11.30 -5.58
CA GLN A 31 -11.77 -10.81 -6.75
C GLN A 31 -10.33 -10.45 -6.37
N LEU A 32 -9.39 -10.79 -7.25
CA LEU A 32 -8.05 -10.24 -7.15
C LEU A 32 -8.19 -8.71 -7.28
N PRO A 33 -7.77 -7.93 -6.27
CA PRO A 33 -7.83 -6.48 -6.36
C PRO A 33 -7.11 -6.03 -7.64
N PRO A 34 -7.48 -4.88 -8.23
CA PRO A 34 -6.82 -4.34 -9.41
C PRO A 34 -5.34 -4.12 -9.08
N SER A 35 -4.57 -5.18 -9.26
CA SER A 35 -3.18 -5.28 -8.89
C SER A 35 -2.48 -4.63 -10.06
N GLY A 36 -2.02 -3.41 -9.83
CA GLY A 36 -1.10 -2.79 -10.75
C GLY A 36 0.10 -3.71 -10.86
N ARG A 37 0.16 -4.52 -11.94
CA ARG A 37 1.43 -4.92 -12.54
C ARG A 37 2.05 -3.63 -13.07
N LEU A 38 2.54 -2.83 -12.13
CA LEU A 38 2.99 -1.49 -12.37
C LEU A 38 4.32 -1.65 -13.11
N LEU A 39 4.32 -1.30 -14.40
CA LEU A 39 5.51 -1.39 -15.24
C LEU A 39 6.65 -0.62 -14.56
N GLY A 40 7.72 -1.32 -14.20
CA GLY A 40 8.87 -0.76 -13.46
C GLY A 40 9.01 -1.24 -12.01
N LEU A 41 8.07 -2.03 -11.48
CA LEU A 41 8.27 -2.78 -10.24
C LEU A 41 8.91 -4.16 -10.55
N PRO A 42 9.84 -4.63 -9.70
CA PRO A 42 10.40 -5.97 -9.84
C PRO A 42 9.33 -7.03 -9.59
N GLU A 43 9.41 -8.15 -10.28
CA GLU A 43 8.55 -9.30 -9.99
C GLU A 43 8.89 -9.87 -8.61
N LEU A 44 7.86 -10.28 -7.88
CA LEU A 44 8.02 -11.01 -6.63
C LEU A 44 7.94 -12.52 -6.90
N PRO A 45 8.63 -13.36 -6.08
CA PRO A 45 8.50 -14.80 -6.13
C PRO A 45 7.05 -15.27 -5.95
N ASP A 46 6.75 -16.48 -6.41
CA ASP A 46 5.49 -17.19 -6.16
C ASP A 46 4.22 -16.45 -6.60
N GLY A 47 4.35 -15.46 -7.48
CA GLY A 47 3.22 -14.67 -7.97
C GLY A 47 2.70 -13.64 -6.97
N ASP A 48 3.48 -13.30 -5.93
CA ASP A 48 3.12 -12.28 -4.96
C ASP A 48 3.02 -10.89 -5.61
N VAL A 49 2.30 -9.98 -4.95
CA VAL A 49 1.97 -8.66 -5.49
C VAL A 49 2.46 -7.56 -4.57
N TRP A 50 2.90 -6.46 -5.18
CA TRP A 50 3.24 -5.25 -4.45
C TRP A 50 1.99 -4.52 -4.00
N VAL A 51 2.01 -4.10 -2.75
CA VAL A 51 0.94 -3.38 -2.07
C VAL A 51 1.47 -2.03 -1.63
N ASP A 52 0.77 -0.94 -1.96
CA ASP A 52 1.11 0.40 -1.46
C ASP A 52 0.48 0.66 -0.08
N ILE A 53 0.60 1.88 0.45
CA ILE A 53 0.09 2.19 1.79
C ILE A 53 -1.45 2.10 1.90
N ALA A 54 -2.18 2.37 0.81
CA ALA A 54 -3.64 2.25 0.81
C ALA A 54 -4.05 0.77 0.78
N GLY A 55 -3.36 -0.04 0.00
CA GLY A 55 -3.51 -1.49 0.05
C GLY A 55 -3.13 -2.08 1.42
N ALA A 56 -2.09 -1.55 2.07
CA ALA A 56 -1.71 -1.99 3.41
C ALA A 56 -2.80 -1.71 4.44
N GLU A 57 -3.46 -0.55 4.38
CA GLU A 57 -4.64 -0.26 5.19
C GLU A 57 -5.80 -1.22 4.89
N ALA A 58 -6.04 -1.52 3.61
CA ALA A 58 -7.10 -2.45 3.21
C ALA A 58 -6.85 -3.90 3.69
N VAL A 59 -5.59 -4.33 3.74
CA VAL A 59 -5.19 -5.69 4.18
C VAL A 59 -5.17 -5.81 5.69
N THR A 60 -4.52 -4.87 6.37
CA THR A 60 -4.27 -4.93 7.83
C THR A 60 -5.40 -4.34 8.66
N GLY A 61 -6.29 -3.54 8.05
CA GLY A 61 -7.30 -2.75 8.76
C GLY A 61 -6.74 -1.55 9.54
N VAL A 62 -5.41 -1.37 9.56
CA VAL A 62 -4.76 -0.27 10.28
C VAL A 62 -4.74 0.98 9.40
N PRO A 63 -5.20 2.15 9.90
CA PRO A 63 -5.20 3.38 9.11
C PRO A 63 -3.81 3.74 8.56
N ALA A 64 -3.72 4.19 7.31
CA ALA A 64 -2.47 4.56 6.63
C ALA A 64 -1.66 5.60 7.41
N ARG A 65 -2.34 6.54 8.10
CA ARG A 65 -1.70 7.52 8.98
C ARG A 65 -1.00 6.85 10.17
N THR A 66 -1.62 5.82 10.74
CA THR A 66 -1.04 5.03 11.82
C THR A 66 0.15 4.23 11.32
N ILE A 67 0.03 3.57 10.15
CA ILE A 67 1.13 2.86 9.50
C ILE A 67 2.33 3.80 9.27
N THR A 68 2.10 4.98 8.70
CA THR A 68 3.16 6.01 8.51
C THR A 68 3.82 6.37 9.84
N GLY A 69 3.03 6.53 10.90
CA GLY A 69 3.54 6.78 12.24
C GLY A 69 4.28 5.60 12.87
N TRP A 70 4.03 4.36 12.43
CA TRP A 70 4.75 3.18 12.85
C TRP A 70 6.08 3.02 12.15
N LEU A 71 6.18 3.41 10.88
CA LEU A 71 7.43 3.36 10.13
C LEU A 71 8.57 4.17 10.76
N THR A 72 8.24 5.22 11.53
CA THR A 72 9.22 6.00 12.30
C THR A 72 9.49 5.43 13.69
N ARG A 73 8.57 4.66 14.26
CA ARG A 73 8.59 4.19 15.66
C ARG A 73 8.80 2.69 15.83
N GLY A 74 8.88 1.93 14.74
CA GLY A 74 9.02 0.46 14.75
C GLY A 74 7.71 -0.33 14.89
N GLY A 75 6.57 0.35 14.97
CA GLY A 75 5.26 -0.31 15.13
C GLY A 75 4.98 -0.82 16.55
N PRO A 76 3.95 -1.68 16.71
CA PRO A 76 3.60 -2.31 17.98
C PRO A 76 4.74 -3.16 18.53
N LYS A 77 4.92 -3.20 19.85
CA LYS A 77 5.97 -4.01 20.49
C LYS A 77 5.77 -5.53 20.31
N LYS A 78 4.51 -6.00 20.26
CA LYS A 78 4.17 -7.42 20.13
C LYS A 78 4.47 -7.94 18.71
N ALA A 79 4.18 -7.13 17.70
CA ALA A 79 4.38 -7.45 16.30
C ALA A 79 4.88 -6.21 15.54
N PRO A 80 6.21 -6.00 15.43
CA PRO A 80 6.78 -4.87 14.71
C PRO A 80 6.25 -4.82 13.28
N PHE A 81 5.86 -3.62 12.82
CA PHE A 81 5.29 -3.49 11.47
C PHE A 81 6.38 -3.74 10.42
N PRO A 82 6.10 -4.51 9.35
CA PRO A 82 7.11 -4.86 8.36
C PRO A 82 7.68 -3.62 7.67
N ALA A 83 9.01 -3.59 7.50
CA ALA A 83 9.68 -2.51 6.78
C ALA A 83 9.28 -2.49 5.28
N PRO A 84 9.01 -1.31 4.71
CA PRO A 84 8.69 -1.16 3.29
C PRO A 84 9.91 -1.29 2.39
N HIS A 85 9.66 -1.69 1.16
CA HIS A 85 10.56 -1.49 0.03
C HIS A 85 10.29 -0.11 -0.58
N ARG A 86 11.35 0.70 -0.76
CA ARG A 86 11.24 2.00 -1.41
C ARG A 86 11.57 1.86 -2.89
N ILE A 87 10.56 2.01 -3.75
CA ILE A 87 10.68 1.85 -5.20
C ILE A 87 10.02 3.06 -5.86
N LEU A 88 10.70 3.72 -6.80
CA LEU A 88 10.20 4.94 -7.47
C LEU A 88 9.68 6.00 -6.48
N TYR A 89 10.38 6.20 -5.36
CA TYR A 89 10.03 7.12 -4.27
C TYR A 89 8.74 6.79 -3.50
N ARG A 90 8.05 5.69 -3.80
CA ARG A 90 6.91 5.18 -3.05
C ARG A 90 7.29 3.99 -2.19
N LEU A 91 6.46 3.72 -1.19
CA LEU A 91 6.61 2.61 -0.26
C LEU A 91 5.71 1.46 -0.69
N TYR A 92 6.30 0.27 -0.79
CA TYR A 92 5.61 -0.94 -1.16
C TYR A 92 5.95 -2.08 -0.21
N TRP A 93 5.01 -3.01 -0.05
CA TRP A 93 5.17 -4.25 0.70
C TRP A 93 4.73 -5.42 -0.17
N PRO A 94 5.35 -6.60 -0.04
CA PRO A 94 4.75 -7.84 -0.54
C PRO A 94 3.42 -8.10 0.18
N LEU A 95 2.38 -8.52 -0.54
CA LEU A 95 1.06 -8.80 0.04
C LEU A 95 1.16 -9.91 1.10
N SER A 96 1.84 -11.00 0.76
CA SER A 96 2.05 -12.15 1.65
C SER A 96 2.59 -11.74 3.02
N LYS A 97 3.52 -10.79 3.05
CA LYS A 97 4.16 -10.28 4.27
C LYS A 97 3.19 -9.48 5.15
N LEU A 98 2.26 -8.74 4.53
CA LEU A 98 1.24 -8.01 5.25
C LEU A 98 0.15 -8.94 5.78
N GLU A 99 -0.23 -9.96 5.02
CA GLU A 99 -1.18 -10.99 5.45
C GLU A 99 -0.63 -11.74 6.66
N GLN A 100 0.61 -12.25 6.58
CA GLN A 100 1.25 -12.93 7.70
C GLN A 100 1.38 -12.05 8.95
N TRP A 101 1.77 -10.78 8.79
CA TRP A 101 1.81 -9.85 9.93
C TRP A 101 0.42 -9.63 10.54
N THR A 102 -0.63 -9.60 9.73
CA THR A 102 -2.01 -9.40 10.21
C THR A 102 -2.45 -10.58 11.07
N ASP A 103 -2.09 -11.80 10.67
CA ASP A 103 -2.33 -13.00 11.46
C ASP A 103 -1.57 -12.93 12.80
N ASP A 104 -0.26 -12.63 12.77
CA ASP A 104 0.59 -12.49 13.97
C ASP A 104 0.15 -11.37 14.92
N TYR A 105 -0.50 -10.33 14.40
CA TYR A 105 -0.98 -9.19 15.17
C TYR A 105 -2.34 -9.44 15.83
N THR A 106 -3.17 -10.28 15.20
CA THR A 106 -4.54 -10.56 15.64
C THR A 106 -4.61 -11.76 16.60
N ASP A 107 -3.69 -12.72 16.46
CA ASP A 107 -3.37 -13.76 17.47
C ASP A 107 -2.71 -13.13 18.72
#